data_AF-A0A2V9VT86-F1
#
_entry.id   AF-A0A2V9VT86-F1
#
_cell.length_a   1.000
_cell.length_b   1.000
_cell.length_c   1.000
_cell.angle_alpha   90.00
_cell.angle_beta   90.00
_cell.angle_gamma   90.00
#
_symmetry.space_group_name_H-M   'P 1'
#
loop_
_entity.id
_entity.type
_entity.pdbx_description
1 polymer ?
#
loop_
_entity_poly.entity_id
_entity_poly.type
_entity_poly.pdbx_seq_one_letter_code
_entity_poly.pdbx_strand_id
1 'polypeptide(L)'
;MLLTADYSQIELRLLAHFSHDPLLVQAYSRGDDVHTLTASQVFGVPPLMVTADHRRQAKVVNFGIVYGLSAFGLSQNLGIEPSEAKLFIAAYFEKYAGVRAFIDRTLEEA
;
A
#
# COMPACT_ATOMS: atom_id res chain seq x y z
N MET A 1 -12.47 -33.47 -10.16
CA MET A 1 -12.14 -32.10 -10.62
C MET A 1 -12.09 -31.23 -9.37
N LEU A 2 -11.03 -30.45 -9.16
CA LEU A 2 -10.92 -29.53 -8.02
C LEU A 2 -11.22 -28.11 -8.52
N LEU A 3 -12.13 -27.41 -7.83
CA LEU A 3 -12.42 -25.99 -8.06
C LEU A 3 -11.80 -25.19 -6.92
N THR A 4 -11.06 -24.14 -7.26
CA THR A 4 -10.53 -23.16 -6.31
C THR A 4 -11.12 -21.79 -6.60
N ALA A 5 -11.48 -21.07 -5.54
CA ALA A 5 -11.97 -19.69 -5.59
C ALA A 5 -11.23 -18.90 -4.50
N ASP A 6 -10.53 -17.84 -4.90
CA ASP A 6 -9.77 -16.97 -4.01
C ASP A 6 -10.20 -15.51 -4.23
N TYR A 7 -10.34 -14.76 -3.14
CA TYR A 7 -10.66 -13.34 -3.22
C TYR A 7 -9.39 -12.54 -3.51
N SER A 8 -9.31 -12.00 -4.73
CA SER A 8 -8.18 -11.16 -5.15
C SER A 8 -8.02 -9.95 -4.23
N GLN A 9 -6.97 -9.99 -3.39
CA GLN A 9 -6.50 -8.88 -2.55
C GLN A 9 -7.56 -8.36 -1.57
N ILE A 10 -8.32 -9.27 -0.94
CA ILE A 10 -9.44 -8.91 -0.06
C ILE A 10 -9.06 -7.90 1.04
N GLU A 11 -7.88 -8.04 1.64
CA GLU A 11 -7.44 -7.16 2.74
C GLU A 11 -7.27 -5.70 2.29
N LEU A 12 -6.69 -5.46 1.12
CA LEU A 12 -6.53 -4.10 0.61
C LEU A 12 -7.86 -3.50 0.14
N ARG A 13 -8.80 -4.34 -0.29
CA ARG A 13 -10.18 -3.90 -0.58
C ARG A 13 -10.91 -3.50 0.71
N LEU A 14 -10.72 -4.25 1.79
CA LEU A 14 -11.23 -3.89 3.11
C LEU A 14 -10.58 -2.61 3.61
N LEU A 15 -9.27 -2.45 3.45
CA LEU A 15 -8.58 -1.20 3.78
C LEU A 15 -9.18 -0.02 3.02
N ALA A 16 -9.35 -0.14 1.70
CA ALA A 16 -9.98 0.89 0.89
C ALA A 16 -11.40 1.22 1.38
N HIS A 17 -12.18 0.20 1.77
CA HIS A 17 -13.52 0.38 2.29
C HIS A 17 -13.54 1.13 3.63
N PHE A 18 -12.78 0.68 4.63
CA PHE A 18 -12.80 1.28 5.98
C PHE A 18 -12.07 2.63 6.06
N SER A 19 -11.02 2.80 5.25
CA SER A 19 -10.32 4.08 5.15
C SER A 19 -11.09 5.13 4.37
N HIS A 20 -12.04 4.70 3.54
CA HIS A 20 -12.71 5.54 2.54
C HIS A 20 -11.72 6.37 1.71
N ASP A 21 -10.48 5.86 1.53
CA ASP A 21 -9.46 6.59 0.83
C ASP A 21 -9.86 6.73 -0.65
N PRO A 22 -10.05 7.95 -1.16
CA PRO A 22 -10.64 8.15 -2.48
C PRO A 22 -9.75 7.57 -3.59
N LEU A 23 -8.43 7.56 -3.41
CA LEU A 23 -7.50 7.04 -4.40
C LEU A 23 -7.57 5.50 -4.46
N LEU A 24 -7.58 4.82 -3.30
CA LEU A 24 -7.73 3.36 -3.25
C LEU A 24 -9.11 2.89 -3.73
N VAL A 25 -10.18 3.57 -3.29
CA VAL A 25 -11.55 3.22 -3.69
C VAL A 25 -11.72 3.36 -5.20
N GLN A 26 -11.22 4.45 -5.79
CA GLN A 26 -11.27 4.63 -7.24
C GLN A 26 -10.41 3.62 -7.99
N ALA A 27 -9.21 3.32 -7.50
CA ALA A 27 -8.33 2.33 -8.12
C ALA A 27 -9.02 0.96 -8.21
N TYR A 28 -9.63 0.49 -7.12
CA TYR A 28 -10.39 -0.76 -7.13
C TYR A 28 -11.66 -0.70 -8.00
N SER A 29 -12.33 0.46 -8.05
CA SER A 29 -13.53 0.64 -8.88
C SER A 29 -13.22 0.61 -10.38
N ARG A 30 -12.04 1.09 -10.79
CA ARG A 30 -11.57 1.07 -12.18
C ARG A 30 -10.87 -0.23 -12.58
N GLY A 31 -10.59 -1.11 -11.63
CA GLY A 31 -9.78 -2.31 -11.86
C GLY A 31 -8.29 -2.01 -12.05
N ASP A 32 -7.82 -0.87 -11.54
CA ASP A 32 -6.42 -0.47 -11.60
C ASP A 32 -5.55 -1.43 -10.77
N ASP A 33 -4.31 -1.63 -11.19
CA ASP A 33 -3.33 -2.34 -10.37
C ASP A 33 -2.84 -1.44 -9.23
N VAL A 34 -3.39 -1.67 -8.03
CA VAL A 34 -3.09 -0.89 -6.83
C VAL A 34 -1.60 -0.93 -6.48
N HIS A 35 -0.88 -2.01 -6.75
CA HIS A 35 0.56 -2.05 -6.47
C HIS A 35 1.35 -1.20 -7.46
N THR A 36 0.95 -1.16 -8.73
CA THR A 36 1.53 -0.26 -9.73
C THR A 36 1.22 1.20 -9.40
N LEU A 37 0.00 1.48 -8.94
CA LEU A 37 -0.39 2.81 -8.48
C LEU A 37 0.48 3.24 -7.28
N THR A 38 0.56 2.41 -6.23
CA THR A 38 1.43 2.68 -5.08
C THR A 38 2.87 2.86 -5.52
N ALA A 39 3.40 2.01 -6.40
CA ALA A 39 4.75 2.11 -6.92
C ALA A 39 5.00 3.47 -7.59
N SER A 40 4.10 3.90 -8.47
CA SER A 40 4.18 5.21 -9.11
C SER A 40 4.25 6.34 -8.08
N GLN A 41 3.49 6.23 -6.99
CA GLN A 41 3.48 7.22 -5.92
C GLN A 41 4.76 7.21 -5.07
N VAL A 42 5.22 6.04 -4.60
CA VAL A 42 6.37 5.95 -3.68
C VAL A 42 7.71 6.15 -4.37
N PHE A 43 7.85 5.74 -5.64
CA PHE A 43 9.06 5.97 -6.43
C PHE A 43 9.03 7.29 -7.22
N GLY A 44 7.90 8.00 -7.23
CA GLY A 44 7.76 9.28 -7.93
C GLY A 44 7.91 9.18 -9.45
N VAL A 45 7.59 8.02 -10.03
CA VAL A 45 7.67 7.79 -11.48
C VAL A 45 6.27 7.64 -12.09
N PRO A 46 6.05 8.04 -13.35
CA PRO A 46 4.78 7.79 -14.03
C PRO A 46 4.44 6.29 -14.05
N PRO A 47 3.15 5.89 -14.04
CA PRO A 47 2.75 4.48 -14.06
C PRO A 47 3.38 3.67 -15.21
N LEU A 48 3.60 4.30 -16.37
CA LEU A 48 4.25 3.70 -17.53
C LEU A 48 5.74 3.39 -17.34
N MET A 49 6.38 4.00 -16.34
CA MET A 49 7.78 3.79 -15.97
C MET A 49 7.93 2.89 -14.74
N VAL A 50 6.82 2.38 -14.18
CA VAL A 50 6.85 1.44 -13.06
C VAL A 50 7.42 0.10 -13.56
N THR A 51 8.54 -0.30 -12.96
CA THR A 51 9.15 -1.60 -13.25
C THR A 51 8.47 -2.71 -12.45
N ALA A 52 8.69 -3.96 -12.85
CA ALA A 52 8.22 -5.12 -12.08
C ALA A 52 8.79 -5.14 -10.65
N ASP A 53 10.02 -4.63 -10.47
CA ASP A 53 10.63 -4.53 -9.15
C ASP A 53 9.98 -3.44 -8.30
N HIS A 54 9.73 -2.25 -8.85
CA HIS A 54 8.98 -1.20 -8.17
C HIS A 54 7.61 -1.71 -7.69
N ARG A 55 6.89 -2.41 -8.56
CA ARG A 55 5.59 -3.02 -8.23
C ARG A 55 5.71 -4.05 -7.09
N ARG A 56 6.76 -4.89 -7.13
CA ARG A 56 7.03 -5.88 -6.08
C ARG A 56 7.32 -5.21 -4.74
N GLN A 57 8.14 -4.16 -4.73
CA GLN A 57 8.46 -3.41 -3.52
C GLN A 57 7.23 -2.67 -2.98
N ALA A 58 6.43 -2.04 -3.86
CA ALA A 58 5.17 -1.40 -3.48
C ALA A 58 4.15 -2.38 -2.89
N LYS A 59 4.15 -3.64 -3.33
CA LYS A 59 3.37 -4.71 -2.66
C LYS A 59 3.82 -4.90 -1.21
N VAL A 60 5.12 -4.98 -0.96
CA VAL A 60 5.67 -5.07 0.41
C VAL A 60 5.30 -3.85 1.24
N VAL A 61 5.35 -2.65 0.65
CA VAL A 61 4.92 -1.40 1.31
C VAL A 61 3.44 -1.45 1.69
N ASN A 62 2.53 -1.79 0.77
CA ASN A 62 1.09 -1.87 1.02
C ASN A 62 0.80 -2.78 2.23
N PHE A 63 1.29 -4.02 2.21
CA PHE A 63 1.04 -4.96 3.31
C PHE A 63 1.79 -4.57 4.58
N GLY A 64 3.01 -4.06 4.45
CA GLY A 64 3.78 -3.59 5.60
C GLY A 64 3.05 -2.50 6.38
N ILE A 65 2.45 -1.53 5.67
CA ILE A 65 1.70 -0.44 6.31
C ILE A 65 0.39 -0.93 6.91
N VAL A 66 -0.35 -1.82 6.23
CA VAL A 66 -1.58 -2.43 6.77
C VAL A 66 -1.33 -3.13 8.10
N TYR A 67 -0.18 -3.80 8.25
CA TYR A 67 0.18 -4.51 9.48
C TYR A 67 1.05 -3.67 10.45
N GLY A 68 1.17 -2.36 10.23
CA GLY A 68 1.84 -1.47 11.16
C GLY A 68 3.36 -1.67 11.26
N LEU A 69 4.03 -2.12 10.18
CA LEU A 69 5.49 -2.21 10.17
C LEU A 69 6.12 -0.83 10.38
N SER A 70 7.10 -0.79 11.28
CA SER A 70 7.96 0.39 11.44
C SER A 70 8.86 0.58 10.21
N ALA A 71 9.43 1.77 10.05
CA ALA A 71 10.41 2.03 8.98
C ALA A 71 11.57 1.03 9.01
N PHE A 72 12.04 0.64 10.20
CA PHE A 72 13.06 -0.39 10.36
C PHE A 72 12.59 -1.77 9.85
N GLY A 73 11.40 -2.21 10.25
CA GLY A 73 10.84 -3.49 9.78
C GLY A 73 10.62 -3.51 8.27
N LEU A 74 10.13 -2.41 7.71
CA LEU A 74 9.97 -2.27 6.26
C LEU A 74 11.32 -2.28 5.52
N SER A 75 12.35 -1.64 6.08
CA SER A 75 13.68 -1.61 5.48
C SER A 75 14.30 -3.01 5.39
N GLN A 76 14.10 -3.86 6.40
CA GLN A 76 14.56 -5.25 6.37
C GLN A 76 13.85 -6.06 5.27
N ASN A 77 12.54 -5.88 5.10
CA ASN A 77 11.77 -6.58 4.07
C ASN A 77 12.12 -6.14 2.65
N LEU A 78 12.51 -4.88 2.48
CA LEU A 78 12.86 -4.30 1.18
C LEU A 78 14.37 -4.40 0.87
N GLY A 79 15.21 -4.66 1.87
CA GLY A 79 16.68 -4.64 1.70
C GLY A 79 17.23 -3.24 1.42
N ILE A 80 16.60 -2.21 2.00
CA ILE A 80 16.96 -0.80 1.82
C ILE A 80 17.34 -0.15 3.16
N GLU A 81 17.90 1.06 3.08
CA GLU A 81 18.22 1.84 4.26
C GLU A 81 16.95 2.25 5.04
N PRO A 82 16.98 2.25 6.39
CA PRO A 82 15.81 2.67 7.19
C PRO A 82 15.33 4.09 6.88
N SER A 83 16.23 4.98 6.46
CA SER A 83 15.89 6.34 6.03
C SER A 83 15.03 6.34 4.76
N GLU A 84 15.34 5.48 3.79
CA GLU A 84 14.58 5.32 2.56
C GLU A 84 13.21 4.69 2.82
N ALA A 85 13.16 3.65 3.65
CA ALA A 85 11.89 3.06 4.08
C ALA A 85 10.96 4.08 4.77
N LYS A 86 11.53 5.00 5.56
CA LYS A 86 10.78 6.11 6.16
C LYS A 86 10.19 7.05 5.11
N LEU A 87 10.93 7.33 4.04
CA LEU A 87 10.43 8.15 2.92
C LEU A 87 9.28 7.44 2.20
N PHE A 88 9.37 6.12 1.97
CA PHE A 88 8.27 5.37 1.36
C PHE A 88 7.00 5.38 2.21
N ILE A 89 7.13 5.20 3.52
CA ILE A 89 5.99 5.30 4.45
C ILE A 89 5.38 6.70 4.42
N ALA A 90 6.21 7.75 4.43
CA ALA A 90 5.74 9.13 4.38
C ALA A 90 5.01 9.42 3.06
N ALA A 91 5.61 9.06 1.93
CA ALA A 91 5.02 9.25 0.60
C ALA A 91 3.70 8.47 0.46
N TYR A 92 3.64 7.25 1.00
CA TYR A 92 2.42 6.46 1.02
C TYR A 92 1.28 7.19 1.75
N PHE A 93 1.53 7.67 2.98
CA PHE A 93 0.50 8.35 3.76
C PHE A 93 0.15 9.74 3.25
N GLU A 94 1.07 10.42 2.57
CA GLU A 94 0.77 11.68 1.88
C GLU A 94 -0.27 11.45 0.77
N LYS A 95 -0.16 10.33 0.03
CA LYS A 95 -1.09 10.02 -1.06
C LYS A 95 -2.37 9.35 -0.59
N TYR A 96 -2.26 8.47 0.42
CA TYR A 96 -3.37 7.72 0.98
C TYR A 96 -3.75 8.28 2.36
N ALA A 97 -4.14 9.56 2.40
CA ALA A 97 -4.45 10.26 3.64
C ALA A 97 -5.63 9.63 4.40
N GLY A 98 -6.59 9.02 3.69
CA GLY A 98 -7.70 8.31 4.32
C GLY A 98 -7.23 7.08 5.08
N VAL A 99 -6.19 6.40 4.58
CA VAL A 99 -5.57 5.25 5.26
C VAL A 99 -4.91 5.69 6.56
N ARG A 100 -4.16 6.80 6.56
CA ARG A 100 -3.57 7.37 7.78
C ARG A 100 -4.64 7.68 8.82
N ALA A 101 -5.67 8.43 8.42
CA ALA A 101 -6.75 8.83 9.33
C ALA A 101 -7.49 7.63 9.91
N PHE A 102 -7.66 6.55 9.14
CA PHE A 102 -8.27 5.31 9.63
C PHE A 102 -7.39 4.57 10.64
N ILE A 103 -6.10 4.43 10.36
CA ILE A 103 -5.15 3.78 11.28
C ILE A 103 -5.06 4.59 12.59
N ASP A 104 -4.89 5.90 12.50
CA ASP A 104 -4.76 6.77 13.66
C ASP A 104 -6.02 6.69 14.55
N ARG A 105 -7.24 6.75 13.97
CA ARG A 105 -8.50 6.56 14.69
C ARG A 105 -8.61 5.17 15.34
N THR A 106 -8.21 4.12 14.63
CA THR A 106 -8.28 2.73 15.15
C THR A 106 -7.35 2.54 16.36
N LEU A 107 -6.22 3.24 16.40
CA LEU A 107 -5.29 3.23 17.54
C LEU A 107 -5.80 4.05 18.73
N GLU A 108 -6.56 5.13 18.50
CA GLU A 108 -7.17 5.94 19.55
C GLU A 108 -8.34 5.24 20.25
N GLU A 109 -9.06 4.37 19.54
CA GLU A 109 -10.22 3.62 20.04
C GLU A 109 -9.86 2.30 20.75
N ALA A 110 -8.58 1.91 20.79
CA ALA A 110 -8.07 0.67 21.36
C ALA A 110 -7.58 0.81 22.81
#